data_AF-A0A258XD14-F1
#
_entry.id   AF-A0A258XD14-F1
#
_cell.length_a   1.000
_cell.length_b   1.000
_cell.length_c   1.000
_cell.angle_alpha   90.00
_cell.angle_beta   90.00
_cell.angle_gamma   90.00
#
_symmetry.space_group_name_H-M   'P 1'
#
loop_
_entity.id
_entity.type
_entity.pdbx_description
1 polymer ?
#
loop_
_entity_poly.entity_id
_entity_poly.type
_entity_poly.pdbx_seq_one_letter_code
_entity_poly.pdbx_strand_id
1 'polypeptide(L)'
;MTNYNERKLETPAQKGRKIEINFGGGSISCDGGILLLNQIDKKLGLTQKISCHLKEYRDPTKVQHSFLQVLRQRVYGIALGYEDLNDYSNLRQDRAFQTSVSKDTVLASSSTLCRFENKAKRSDAVMIHQEMIEQFITSFKSPPKELILDFDATDDLIHGEQVGTIRLKLLKIGVVITRNTRRIRFSLSEHYPLKDLFFSLFEKLQAT
;
A
#
# COMPACT_ATOMS: atom_id res chain seq x y z
N MET A 1 9.18 10.35 -23.59
CA MET A 1 8.67 9.24 -22.75
C MET A 1 8.57 8.02 -23.66
N THR A 2 9.51 7.09 -23.55
CA THR A 2 9.62 5.95 -24.47
C THR A 2 8.45 4.99 -24.23
N ASN A 3 7.71 4.63 -25.28
CA ASN A 3 6.56 3.73 -25.16
C ASN A 3 7.07 2.27 -25.02
N TYR A 4 7.49 1.89 -23.82
CA TYR A 4 8.03 0.55 -23.51
C TYR A 4 7.02 -0.58 -23.77
N ASN A 5 5.73 -0.26 -23.86
CA ASN A 5 4.66 -1.23 -24.08
C ASN A 5 4.67 -1.85 -25.49
N GLU A 6 5.30 -1.19 -26.46
CA GLU A 6 5.41 -1.66 -27.85
C GLU A 6 6.75 -2.34 -28.15
N ARG A 7 7.69 -2.29 -27.20
CA ARG A 7 9.02 -2.88 -27.38
C ARG A 7 8.97 -4.38 -27.12
N LYS A 8 9.41 -5.14 -28.11
CA LYS A 8 9.59 -6.60 -28.02
C LYS A 8 11.08 -6.92 -27.95
N LEU A 9 11.44 -7.82 -27.04
CA LEU A 9 12.76 -8.43 -27.00
C LEU A 9 12.61 -9.90 -27.35
N GLU A 10 13.46 -10.38 -28.25
CA GLU A 10 13.53 -11.79 -28.63
C GLU A 10 14.74 -12.44 -27.97
N THR A 11 14.58 -13.67 -27.48
CA THR A 11 15.68 -14.46 -26.93
C THR A 11 15.86 -15.76 -27.73
N PRO A 12 16.99 -16.48 -27.59
CA PRO A 12 17.20 -17.74 -28.29
C PRO A 12 16.05 -18.71 -28.05
N ALA A 13 15.56 -19.32 -29.14
CA ALA A 13 14.43 -20.23 -29.08
C ALA A 13 14.75 -21.45 -28.20
N GLN A 14 13.80 -21.85 -27.34
CA GLN A 14 13.93 -23.04 -26.51
C GLN A 14 13.06 -24.16 -27.08
N LYS A 15 13.69 -25.27 -27.51
CA LYS A 15 13.00 -26.44 -28.09
C LYS A 15 12.00 -26.05 -29.20
N GLY A 16 12.41 -25.16 -30.10
CA GLY A 16 11.59 -24.68 -31.23
C GLY A 16 10.52 -23.63 -30.88
N ARG A 17 10.43 -23.19 -29.62
CA ARG A 17 9.53 -22.11 -29.22
C ARG A 17 10.24 -20.76 -29.28
N LYS A 18 9.66 -19.81 -30.01
CA LYS A 18 10.10 -18.40 -29.98
C LYS A 18 9.77 -17.81 -28.61
N ILE A 19 10.73 -17.15 -27.99
CA ILE A 19 10.56 -16.46 -26.71
C ILE A 19 10.50 -14.97 -26.99
N GLU A 20 9.40 -14.34 -26.59
CA GLU A 20 9.15 -12.90 -26.73
C GLU A 20 8.88 -12.29 -25.35
N ILE A 21 9.50 -11.14 -25.08
CA ILE A 21 9.30 -10.36 -23.85
C ILE A 21 8.73 -8.99 -24.25
N ASN A 22 7.61 -8.60 -23.65
CA ASN A 22 6.99 -7.28 -23.82
C ASN A 22 6.31 -6.82 -22.52
N PHE A 23 5.99 -5.53 -22.44
CA PHE A 23 5.28 -4.91 -21.30
C PHE A 23 3.79 -4.65 -21.60
N GLY A 24 3.25 -5.22 -22.68
CA GLY A 24 1.86 -5.05 -23.12
C GLY A 24 0.84 -5.96 -22.42
N GLY A 25 1.19 -6.54 -21.27
CA GLY A 25 0.38 -7.55 -20.56
C GLY A 25 -0.94 -7.06 -19.94
N GLY A 26 -1.35 -5.82 -20.21
CA GLY A 26 -2.53 -5.19 -19.63
C GLY A 26 -2.27 -4.56 -18.25
N SER A 27 -3.28 -4.55 -17.39
CA SER A 27 -3.17 -3.94 -16.06
C SER A 27 -2.54 -4.91 -15.07
N ILE A 28 -1.22 -4.88 -14.97
CA ILE A 28 -0.44 -5.68 -14.02
C ILE A 28 0.12 -4.74 -12.95
N SER A 29 0.09 -5.19 -11.70
CA SER A 29 0.70 -4.49 -10.57
C SER A 29 1.69 -5.40 -9.85
N CYS A 30 2.75 -4.83 -9.29
CA CYS A 30 3.67 -5.54 -8.39
C CYS A 30 3.26 -5.40 -6.92
N ASP A 31 2.17 -4.69 -6.64
CA ASP A 31 1.72 -4.29 -5.31
C ASP A 31 0.39 -4.97 -4.93
N GLY A 32 0.14 -6.19 -5.40
CA GLY A 32 -1.14 -6.87 -5.21
C GLY A 32 -1.56 -7.05 -3.73
N GLY A 33 -0.59 -7.11 -2.82
CA GLY A 33 -0.85 -7.18 -1.39
C GLY A 33 -1.31 -5.86 -0.74
N ILE A 34 -1.35 -4.76 -1.47
CA ILE A 34 -1.92 -3.49 -1.00
C ILE A 34 -3.40 -3.63 -0.56
N LEU A 35 -4.11 -4.65 -1.06
CA LEU A 35 -5.45 -4.97 -0.60
C LEU A 35 -5.47 -5.44 0.86
N LEU A 36 -4.48 -6.21 1.31
CA LEU A 36 -4.35 -6.59 2.72
C LEU A 36 -4.12 -5.34 3.57
N LEU A 37 -3.25 -4.43 3.11
CA LEU A 37 -2.99 -3.18 3.82
C LEU A 37 -4.25 -2.32 3.96
N ASN A 38 -5.08 -2.26 2.91
CA ASN A 38 -6.39 -1.62 2.97
C ASN A 38 -7.32 -2.28 3.99
N GLN A 39 -7.41 -3.62 4.03
CA GLN A 39 -8.23 -4.30 5.03
C GLN A 39 -7.73 -4.04 6.46
N ILE A 40 -6.42 -4.03 6.67
CA ILE A 40 -5.81 -3.71 7.97
C ILE A 40 -6.16 -2.28 8.37
N ASP A 41 -5.95 -1.29 7.50
CA ASP A 41 -6.28 0.11 7.78
C ASP A 41 -7.78 0.31 8.04
N LYS A 42 -8.66 -0.37 7.31
CA LYS A 42 -10.11 -0.33 7.57
C LYS A 42 -10.47 -0.92 8.93
N LYS A 43 -9.83 -2.02 9.32
CA LYS A 43 -10.06 -2.67 10.61
C LYS A 43 -9.56 -1.83 11.78
N LEU A 44 -8.39 -1.20 11.64
CA LEU A 44 -7.82 -0.31 12.65
C LEU A 44 -8.48 1.08 12.66
N GLY A 45 -9.01 1.52 11.52
CA GLY A 45 -9.49 2.88 11.31
C GLY A 45 -8.40 3.94 11.41
N LEU A 46 -7.12 3.55 11.34
CA LEU A 46 -5.97 4.42 11.66
C LEU A 46 -5.93 5.67 10.79
N THR A 47 -5.89 5.52 9.46
CA THR A 47 -5.83 6.68 8.56
C THR A 47 -7.11 7.51 8.61
N GLN A 48 -8.26 6.89 8.87
CA GLN A 48 -9.52 7.60 9.02
C GLN A 48 -9.48 8.53 10.24
N LYS A 49 -9.08 8.03 11.41
CA LYS A 49 -8.97 8.81 12.64
C LYS A 49 -7.94 9.93 12.50
N ILE A 50 -6.74 9.61 11.99
CA ILE A 50 -5.70 10.62 11.70
C ILE A 50 -6.27 11.70 10.76
N SER A 51 -6.99 11.33 9.71
CA SER A 51 -7.55 12.29 8.75
C SER A 51 -8.58 13.24 9.37
N CYS A 52 -9.31 12.81 10.41
CA CYS A 52 -10.26 13.65 11.13
C CYS A 52 -9.56 14.70 12.01
N HIS A 53 -8.35 14.42 12.48
CA HIS A 53 -7.58 15.32 13.34
C HIS A 53 -6.70 16.30 12.55
N LEU A 54 -6.26 15.92 11.35
CA LEU A 54 -5.47 16.80 10.49
C LEU A 54 -6.37 17.88 9.88
N LYS A 55 -6.02 19.15 10.12
CA LYS A 55 -6.78 20.30 9.62
C LYS A 55 -6.74 20.35 8.09
N GLU A 56 -7.90 20.24 7.45
CA GLU A 56 -8.04 20.51 6.02
C GLU A 56 -7.77 22.00 5.75
N TYR A 57 -6.80 22.26 4.88
CA TYR A 57 -6.37 23.61 4.51
C TYR A 57 -6.61 23.92 3.03
N ARG A 58 -7.00 22.92 2.24
CA ARG A 58 -7.17 23.03 0.79
C ARG A 58 -8.57 23.54 0.48
N ASP A 59 -8.67 24.36 -0.56
CA ASP A 59 -9.93 24.89 -1.08
C ASP A 59 -10.82 23.74 -1.60
N PRO A 60 -12.00 23.47 -1.00
CA PRO A 60 -12.86 22.35 -1.40
C PRO A 60 -13.27 22.38 -2.87
N THR A 61 -13.33 23.57 -3.49
CA THR A 61 -13.72 23.72 -4.90
C THR A 61 -12.62 23.29 -5.88
N LYS A 62 -11.38 23.15 -5.40
CA LYS A 62 -10.19 22.82 -6.20
C LYS A 62 -9.63 21.43 -5.88
N VAL A 63 -10.26 20.70 -4.96
CA VAL A 63 -9.80 19.39 -4.49
C VAL A 63 -10.39 18.27 -5.34
N GLN A 64 -9.51 17.50 -5.99
CA GLN A 64 -9.89 16.29 -6.75
C GLN A 64 -9.71 15.00 -5.94
N HIS A 65 -8.97 15.04 -4.84
CA HIS A 65 -8.65 13.90 -3.99
C HIS A 65 -8.96 14.25 -2.55
N SER A 66 -9.81 13.46 -1.89
CA SER A 66 -10.11 13.70 -0.48
C SER A 66 -8.84 13.64 0.36
N PHE A 67 -8.85 14.30 1.51
CA PHE A 67 -7.69 14.32 2.42
C PHE A 67 -7.28 12.90 2.81
N LEU A 68 -8.26 12.07 3.15
CA LEU A 68 -8.06 10.65 3.45
C LEU A 68 -7.46 9.87 2.28
N GLN A 69 -7.87 10.14 1.03
CA GLN A 69 -7.28 9.48 -0.14
C GLN A 69 -5.80 9.82 -0.31
N VAL A 70 -5.42 11.08 -0.12
CA VAL A 70 -4.02 11.53 -0.19
C VAL A 70 -3.20 10.92 0.95
N LEU A 71 -3.74 10.91 2.17
CA LEU A 71 -3.12 10.30 3.34
C LEU A 71 -2.88 8.79 3.12
N ARG A 72 -3.92 8.03 2.75
CA ARG A 72 -3.79 6.60 2.43
C ARG A 72 -2.81 6.35 1.31
N GLN A 73 -2.84 7.18 0.25
CA GLN A 73 -1.90 7.07 -0.86
C GLN A 73 -0.44 7.19 -0.40
N ARG A 74 -0.16 7.97 0.64
CA ARG A 74 1.20 8.06 1.21
C ARG A 74 1.53 6.98 2.19
N VAL A 75 0.67 6.72 3.16
CA VAL A 75 0.89 5.65 4.14
C VAL A 75 1.09 4.31 3.43
N TYR A 76 0.28 4.01 2.40
CA TYR A 76 0.39 2.75 1.66
C TYR A 76 1.64 2.70 0.80
N GLY A 77 2.04 3.82 0.20
CA GLY A 77 3.28 3.87 -0.58
C GLY A 77 4.51 3.62 0.28
N ILE A 78 4.59 4.24 1.46
CA ILE A 78 5.67 4.02 2.43
C ILE A 78 5.72 2.55 2.85
N ALA A 79 4.57 1.95 3.19
CA ALA A 79 4.50 0.52 3.53
C ALA A 79 4.95 -0.40 2.37
N LEU A 80 4.75 0.04 1.13
CA LEU A 80 5.24 -0.62 -0.08
C LEU A 80 6.69 -0.27 -0.44
N GLY A 81 7.37 0.59 0.33
CA GLY A 81 8.76 1.00 0.09
C GLY A 81 8.95 2.14 -0.91
N TYR A 82 7.91 2.94 -1.17
CA TYR A 82 7.93 4.12 -2.06
C TYR A 82 7.99 5.43 -1.26
N GLU A 83 9.11 5.66 -0.61
CA GLU A 83 9.27 6.75 0.37
C GLU A 83 9.52 8.11 -0.28
N ASP A 84 10.26 8.16 -1.40
CA ASP A 84 10.84 9.40 -1.97
C ASP A 84 9.99 10.10 -3.05
N LEU A 85 8.79 9.61 -3.33
CA LEU A 85 7.84 10.13 -4.33
C LEU A 85 8.25 10.01 -5.81
N ASN A 86 9.38 9.37 -6.14
CA ASN A 86 9.91 9.34 -7.51
C ASN A 86 9.04 8.49 -8.47
N ASP A 87 8.47 7.40 -7.96
CA ASP A 87 7.70 6.41 -8.72
C ASP A 87 6.23 6.79 -8.89
N TYR A 88 5.79 7.87 -8.23
CA TYR A 88 4.38 8.26 -8.16
C TYR A 88 3.80 8.75 -9.49
N SER A 89 4.64 9.04 -10.48
CA SER A 89 4.19 9.25 -11.86
C SER A 89 3.57 7.98 -12.45
N ASN A 90 4.11 6.81 -12.10
CA ASN A 90 3.59 5.50 -12.52
C ASN A 90 2.57 4.96 -11.50
N LEU A 91 2.87 4.98 -10.20
CA LEU A 91 2.00 4.41 -9.17
C LEU A 91 0.62 5.06 -9.12
N ARG A 92 0.48 6.34 -9.49
CA ARG A 92 -0.83 6.99 -9.56
C ARG A 92 -1.78 6.37 -10.60
N GLN A 93 -1.23 5.65 -11.57
CA GLN A 93 -1.96 4.91 -12.60
C GLN A 93 -2.20 3.45 -12.23
N ASP A 94 -1.54 2.95 -11.19
CA ASP A 94 -1.66 1.57 -10.75
C ASP A 94 -3.08 1.29 -10.25
N ARG A 95 -3.73 0.29 -10.85
CA ARG A 95 -5.12 -0.06 -10.52
C ARG A 95 -5.29 -0.73 -9.16
N ALA A 96 -4.28 -1.46 -8.67
CA ALA A 96 -4.32 -2.02 -7.32
C ALA A 96 -4.29 -0.88 -6.32
N PHE A 97 -3.41 0.10 -6.55
CA PHE A 97 -3.30 1.30 -5.74
C PHE A 97 -4.60 2.10 -5.74
N GLN A 98 -5.14 2.43 -6.91
CA GLN A 98 -6.42 3.13 -7.03
C GLN A 98 -7.52 2.44 -6.24
N THR A 99 -7.70 1.14 -6.46
CA THR A 99 -8.71 0.32 -5.77
C THR A 99 -8.51 0.34 -4.25
N SER A 100 -7.26 0.28 -3.77
CA SER A 100 -6.95 0.26 -2.34
C SER A 100 -7.35 1.53 -1.60
N VAL A 101 -7.38 2.67 -2.29
CA VAL A 101 -7.78 3.96 -1.71
C VAL A 101 -9.22 4.34 -2.08
N SER A 102 -10.02 3.36 -2.52
CA SER A 102 -11.41 3.54 -2.95
C SER A 102 -11.55 4.61 -4.04
N LYS A 103 -10.60 4.65 -4.97
CA LYS A 103 -10.62 5.52 -6.14
C LYS A 103 -10.48 4.67 -7.39
N ASP A 104 -10.99 5.17 -8.50
CA ASP A 104 -11.09 4.40 -9.73
C ASP A 104 -10.58 5.19 -10.97
N THR A 105 -9.98 6.34 -10.66
CA THR A 105 -9.33 7.29 -11.53
C THR A 105 -7.92 7.57 -11.03
N VAL A 106 -7.13 8.29 -11.81
CA VAL A 106 -5.73 8.63 -11.49
C VAL A 106 -5.62 9.22 -10.09
N LEU A 107 -4.62 8.78 -9.31
CA LEU A 107 -4.33 9.27 -7.96
C LEU A 107 -3.54 10.59 -7.97
N ALA A 108 -3.27 11.14 -6.78
CA ALA A 108 -2.56 12.41 -6.66
C ALA A 108 -1.14 12.29 -7.23
N SER A 109 -0.65 13.39 -7.81
CA SER A 109 0.72 13.49 -8.34
C SER A 109 1.75 13.58 -7.22
N SER A 110 3.02 13.30 -7.53
CA SER A 110 4.15 13.54 -6.63
C SER A 110 4.16 14.97 -6.07
N SER A 111 3.87 15.98 -6.90
CA SER A 111 3.80 17.38 -6.46
C SER A 111 2.66 17.66 -5.48
N THR A 112 1.53 16.97 -5.60
CA THR A 112 0.40 17.12 -4.68
C THR A 112 0.71 16.47 -3.33
N LEU A 113 1.34 15.31 -3.35
CA LEU A 113 1.78 14.58 -2.16
C LEU A 113 2.90 15.32 -1.42
N CYS A 114 3.89 15.82 -2.14
CA CYS A 114 4.98 16.64 -1.60
C CYS A 114 4.42 17.88 -0.89
N ARG A 115 3.47 18.61 -1.51
CA ARG A 115 2.81 19.75 -0.85
C ARG A 115 2.01 19.35 0.38
N PHE A 116 1.41 18.17 0.39
CA PHE A 116 0.68 17.64 1.54
C PHE A 116 1.63 17.36 2.71
N GLU A 117 2.75 16.67 2.46
CA GLU A 117 3.76 16.34 3.48
C GLU A 117 4.43 17.59 4.04
N ASN A 118 4.83 18.54 3.18
CA ASN A 118 5.48 19.78 3.60
C ASN A 118 4.57 20.75 4.37
N LYS A 119 3.27 20.44 4.49
CA LYS A 119 2.34 21.21 5.32
C LYS A 119 2.20 20.65 6.73
N ALA A 120 2.68 19.43 6.99
CA ALA A 120 2.66 18.83 8.30
C ALA A 120 3.54 19.63 9.28
N LYS A 121 3.04 19.81 10.49
CA LYS A 121 3.72 20.47 11.60
C LYS A 121 4.11 19.47 12.66
N ARG A 122 4.97 19.89 13.60
CA ARG A 122 5.31 19.09 14.79
C ARG A 122 4.07 18.66 15.59
N SER A 123 3.05 19.51 15.67
CA SER A 123 1.78 19.17 16.34
C SER A 123 1.07 17.99 15.69
N ASP A 124 1.15 17.90 14.36
CA ASP A 124 0.51 16.83 13.58
C ASP A 124 1.25 15.50 13.83
N ALA A 125 2.59 15.54 13.90
CA ALA A 125 3.40 14.37 14.24
C ALA A 125 3.06 13.84 15.64
N VAL A 126 3.00 14.72 16.65
CA VAL A 126 2.61 14.34 18.02
C VAL A 126 1.22 13.71 18.04
N MET A 127 0.25 14.29 17.34
CA MET A 127 -1.11 13.75 17.26
C MET A 127 -1.14 12.38 16.58
N ILE A 128 -0.38 12.18 15.49
CA ILE A 128 -0.29 10.86 14.83
C ILE A 128 0.27 9.81 15.80
N HIS A 129 1.33 10.14 16.55
CA HIS A 129 1.88 9.24 17.57
C HIS A 129 0.88 8.95 18.69
N GLN A 130 0.11 9.94 19.14
CA GLN A 130 -0.96 9.74 20.11
C GLN A 130 -1.98 8.72 19.58
N GLU A 131 -2.47 8.88 18.35
CA GLU A 131 -3.40 7.93 17.75
C GLU A 131 -2.78 6.52 17.66
N MET A 132 -1.50 6.37 17.33
CA MET A 132 -0.83 5.07 17.33
C MET A 132 -0.81 4.42 18.73
N ILE A 133 -0.56 5.21 19.79
CA ILE A 133 -0.59 4.75 21.18
C ILE A 133 -2.02 4.36 21.57
N GLU A 134 -3.03 5.16 21.21
CA GLU A 134 -4.43 4.85 21.49
C GLU A 134 -4.88 3.55 20.83
N GLN A 135 -4.43 3.28 19.60
CA GLN A 135 -4.66 2.01 18.91
C GLN A 135 -4.01 0.83 19.64
N PHE A 136 -2.77 1.02 20.11
CA PHE A 136 -2.08 0.03 20.93
C PHE A 136 -2.86 -0.26 22.22
N ILE A 137 -3.26 0.77 22.98
CA ILE A 137 -4.05 0.62 24.21
C ILE A 137 -5.37 -0.11 23.93
N THR A 138 -6.09 0.29 22.88
CA THR A 138 -7.37 -0.31 22.46
C THR A 138 -7.23 -1.78 22.08
N SER A 139 -6.04 -2.22 21.66
CA SER A 139 -5.81 -3.63 21.32
C SER A 139 -5.83 -4.57 22.53
N PHE A 140 -5.74 -4.05 23.76
CA PHE A 140 -5.83 -4.82 25.00
C PHE A 140 -7.23 -4.76 25.60
N LYS A 141 -7.75 -5.91 26.04
CA LYS A 141 -9.06 -5.99 26.71
C LYS A 141 -9.07 -5.34 28.10
N SER A 142 -7.92 -5.28 28.75
CA SER A 142 -7.76 -4.73 30.10
C SER A 142 -6.33 -4.18 30.27
N PRO A 143 -6.12 -3.18 31.14
CA PRO A 143 -4.78 -2.66 31.42
C PRO A 143 -3.82 -3.78 31.91
N PRO A 144 -2.60 -3.86 31.35
CA PRO A 144 -1.60 -4.81 31.84
C PRO A 144 -1.09 -4.40 33.23
N LYS A 145 -0.56 -5.37 33.99
CA LYS A 145 0.03 -5.12 35.31
C LYS A 145 1.39 -4.42 35.25
N GLU A 146 2.09 -4.58 34.13
CA GLU A 146 3.42 -4.04 33.88
C GLU A 146 3.52 -3.64 32.41
N LEU A 147 4.21 -2.52 32.15
CA LEU A 147 4.51 -2.04 30.81
C LEU A 147 6.02 -1.83 30.70
N ILE A 148 6.66 -2.64 29.87
CA ILE A 148 8.09 -2.53 29.57
C ILE A 148 8.20 -1.74 28.26
N LEU A 149 8.87 -0.60 28.33
CA LEU A 149 9.16 0.22 27.16
C LEU A 149 10.62 0.04 26.79
N ASP A 150 10.85 -0.64 25.68
CA ASP A 150 12.18 -0.76 25.11
C ASP A 150 12.48 0.42 24.19
N PHE A 151 13.68 0.97 24.30
CA PHE A 151 14.14 2.12 23.52
C PHE A 151 15.39 1.74 22.76
N ASP A 152 15.21 0.94 21.71
CA ASP A 152 16.31 0.55 20.84
C ASP A 152 16.64 1.68 19.86
N ALA A 153 17.94 1.98 19.77
CA ALA A 153 18.50 2.96 18.84
C ALA A 153 19.15 2.30 17.62
N THR A 154 18.99 0.98 17.44
CA THR A 154 19.81 0.19 16.51
C THR A 154 18.93 -0.70 15.62
N ASP A 155 19.25 -0.69 14.34
CA ASP A 155 18.58 -1.48 13.31
C ASP A 155 19.26 -2.86 13.26
N ASP A 156 18.91 -3.74 14.20
CA ASP A 156 19.50 -5.08 14.28
C ASP A 156 18.90 -6.02 13.23
N LEU A 157 19.77 -6.86 12.65
CA LEU A 157 19.34 -7.90 11.71
C LEU A 157 18.50 -8.94 12.46
N ILE A 158 17.25 -9.12 12.03
CA ILE A 158 16.35 -10.17 12.50
C ILE A 158 17.00 -11.57 12.48
N HIS A 159 16.93 -12.28 13.62
CA HIS A 159 17.44 -13.64 13.81
C HIS A 159 16.30 -14.66 13.99
N GLY A 160 16.50 -15.91 13.55
CA GLY A 160 15.52 -17.00 13.71
C GLY A 160 14.39 -17.04 12.67
N GLU A 161 13.18 -17.45 13.06
CA GLU A 161 11.99 -17.57 12.18
C GLU A 161 11.26 -16.24 11.92
N GLN A 162 11.88 -15.11 12.26
CA GLN A 162 11.29 -13.78 12.08
C GLN A 162 11.12 -13.45 10.59
N VAL A 163 9.97 -12.87 10.23
CA VAL A 163 9.71 -12.39 8.87
C VAL A 163 10.39 -11.03 8.70
N GLY A 164 11.56 -11.01 8.06
CA GLY A 164 12.38 -9.79 7.92
C GLY A 164 11.66 -8.60 7.31
N THR A 165 10.78 -8.81 6.33
CA THR A 165 9.79 -7.79 5.97
C THR A 165 8.49 -8.42 5.51
N ILE A 166 7.38 -8.03 6.14
CA ILE A 166 6.02 -8.29 5.64
C ILE A 166 5.87 -7.74 4.21
N ARG A 167 6.60 -6.66 3.88
CA ARG A 167 6.62 -6.03 2.56
C ARG A 167 6.95 -6.99 1.43
N LEU A 168 8.09 -7.68 1.48
CA LEU A 168 8.52 -8.57 0.39
C LEU A 168 7.69 -9.85 0.33
N LYS A 169 7.23 -10.33 1.49
CA LYS A 169 6.45 -11.57 1.54
C LYS A 169 5.02 -11.33 1.11
N LEU A 170 4.30 -10.36 1.68
CA LEU A 170 2.84 -10.23 1.57
C LEU A 170 2.35 -9.01 0.80
N LEU A 171 3.16 -7.96 0.64
CA LEU A 171 2.71 -6.71 -0.01
C LEU A 171 3.16 -6.64 -1.48
N LYS A 172 4.43 -6.95 -1.76
CA LYS A 172 5.04 -6.95 -3.10
C LYS A 172 4.75 -8.24 -3.85
N ILE A 173 3.51 -8.36 -4.33
CA ILE A 173 3.06 -9.52 -5.08
C ILE A 173 2.55 -9.08 -6.46
N GLY A 174 3.06 -9.73 -7.50
CA GLY A 174 2.56 -9.56 -8.86
C GLY A 174 1.09 -9.98 -8.98
N VAL A 175 0.25 -9.12 -9.55
CA VAL A 175 -1.17 -9.37 -9.73
C VAL A 175 -1.66 -8.85 -11.07
N VAL A 176 -2.48 -9.66 -11.75
CA VAL A 176 -3.21 -9.22 -12.94
C VAL A 176 -4.56 -8.68 -12.51
N ILE A 177 -4.90 -7.48 -12.98
CA ILE A 177 -6.12 -6.78 -12.58
C ILE A 177 -7.04 -6.69 -13.77
N THR A 178 -8.24 -7.24 -13.62
CA THR A 178 -9.31 -7.11 -14.62
C THR A 178 -10.50 -6.41 -13.99
N ARG A 179 -11.02 -5.37 -14.63
CA ARG A 179 -12.16 -4.59 -14.13
C ARG A 179 -13.26 -4.55 -15.17
N ASN A 180 -14.49 -4.75 -14.71
CA ASN A 180 -15.70 -4.43 -15.45
C ASN A 180 -16.61 -3.54 -14.57
N THR A 181 -17.84 -3.31 -15.03
CA THR A 181 -18.81 -2.46 -14.33
C THR A 181 -19.25 -3.01 -12.96
N ARG A 182 -19.15 -4.33 -12.74
CA ARG A 182 -19.64 -5.00 -11.52
C ARG A 182 -18.54 -5.51 -10.59
N ARG A 183 -17.33 -5.77 -11.12
CA ARG A 183 -16.26 -6.47 -10.40
C ARG A 183 -14.89 -5.94 -10.78
N ILE A 184 -14.04 -5.83 -9.77
CA ILE A 184 -12.59 -5.71 -9.91
C ILE A 184 -12.00 -7.02 -9.43
N ARG A 185 -11.32 -7.75 -10.32
CA ARG A 185 -10.69 -9.04 -10.03
C ARG A 185 -9.18 -8.87 -9.98
N PHE A 186 -8.60 -9.41 -8.92
CA PHE A 186 -7.18 -9.52 -8.68
C PHE A 186 -6.81 -10.99 -8.83
N SER A 187 -6.04 -11.31 -9.88
CA SER A 187 -5.58 -12.66 -10.16
C SER A 187 -4.10 -12.76 -9.79
N LEU A 188 -3.82 -13.43 -8.67
CA LEU A 188 -2.47 -13.71 -8.20
C LEU A 188 -1.96 -15.04 -8.80
N SER A 189 -0.64 -15.25 -8.73
CA SER A 189 -0.04 -16.50 -9.21
C SER A 189 -0.49 -17.71 -8.39
N GLU A 190 -0.85 -18.80 -9.06
CA GLU A 190 -1.18 -20.10 -8.44
C GLU A 190 0.00 -20.71 -7.67
N HIS A 191 1.22 -20.39 -8.12
CA HIS A 191 2.48 -20.90 -7.57
C HIS A 191 3.08 -19.96 -6.52
N TYR A 192 2.34 -18.95 -6.08
CA TYR A 192 2.79 -18.06 -5.01
C TYR A 192 2.92 -18.86 -3.69
N PRO A 193 4.12 -18.94 -3.08
CA PRO A 193 4.38 -19.86 -1.97
C PRO A 193 3.54 -19.60 -0.71
N LEU A 194 3.09 -18.37 -0.49
CA LEU A 194 2.34 -17.97 0.71
C LEU A 194 0.84 -17.78 0.44
N LYS A 195 0.29 -18.41 -0.62
CA LYS A 195 -1.12 -18.24 -1.00
C LYS A 195 -2.11 -18.58 0.11
N ASP A 196 -1.88 -19.67 0.84
CA ASP A 196 -2.78 -20.11 1.91
C ASP A 196 -2.76 -19.14 3.09
N LEU A 197 -1.56 -18.64 3.43
CA LEU A 197 -1.38 -17.58 4.42
C LEU A 197 -2.10 -16.29 3.98
N PHE A 198 -1.97 -15.90 2.71
CA PHE A 198 -2.63 -14.71 2.17
C PHE A 198 -4.16 -14.81 2.31
N PHE A 199 -4.76 -15.94 1.93
CA PHE A 199 -6.20 -16.17 2.08
C PHE A 199 -6.61 -16.16 3.55
N SER A 200 -5.90 -16.89 4.41
CA SER A 200 -6.21 -16.94 5.85
C SER A 200 -6.15 -15.56 6.52
N LEU A 201 -5.16 -14.74 6.16
CA LEU A 201 -5.06 -13.36 6.64
C LEU A 201 -6.23 -12.51 6.15
N PHE A 202 -6.56 -12.60 4.87
CA PHE A 202 -7.66 -11.83 4.28
C PHE A 202 -9.00 -12.19 4.94
N GLU A 203 -9.28 -13.48 5.16
CA GLU A 203 -10.48 -13.96 5.87
C GLU A 203 -10.54 -13.44 7.31
N LYS A 204 -9.44 -13.52 8.07
CA LYS A 204 -9.35 -12.99 9.44
C LYS A 204 -9.55 -11.48 9.52
N LEU A 205 -9.19 -10.76 8.46
CA LEU A 205 -9.40 -9.32 8.37
C LEU A 205 -10.85 -8.96 7.99
N GLN A 206 -11.58 -9.87 7.34
CA GLN A 206 -13.00 -9.68 7.00
C GLN A 206 -13.98 -10.18 8.07
N ALA A 207 -13.56 -11.11 8.93
CA ALA A 207 -14.43 -11.75 9.93
C ALA A 207 -14.74 -10.87 11.16
N THR A 208 -15.01 -9.57 11.00
CA THR A 208 -15.29 -8.65 12.11
C THR A 208 -16.27 -7.57 11.66
#